data_AF-A0A349YCT5-F1
#
_entry.id   AF-A0A349YCT5-F1
#
_cell.length_a   1.000
_cell.length_b   1.000
_cell.length_c   1.000
_cell.angle_alpha   90.00
_cell.angle_beta   90.00
_cell.angle_gamma   90.00
#
_symmetry.space_group_name_H-M   'P 1'
#
loop_
_entity.id
_entity.type
_entity.pdbx_description
1 polymer ?
#
loop_
_entity_poly.entity_id
_entity_poly.type
_entity_poly.pdbx_seq_one_letter_code
_entity_poly.pdbx_strand_id
1 'polypeptide(L)'
;MLVLGFTGINKESGLAPILLPLALIGSIAATRIPRGAGNALYWFAVMTALFFTIAAWIYFSASYFGFPQELSAHLSNLQPGYQPGNRIIGILIGAAMSITWFLLLFNLKRRPERSVVIWAINLTFGWMLAVILLFHWIDERKTYAPMVKSIMLQLDAEHDCIITQVGPAQRGLIQYFGGIETTNIYLDNNSQNCNYLIYQDRQDDDNHIGAPWELIWEGGRSGDRDERYRLYKRDSRPK
;
A
#
# COMPACT_ATOMS: atom_id res chain seq x y z
N MET A 1 -14.57 18.30 20.33
CA MET A 1 -14.16 18.91 19.05
C MET A 1 -12.97 19.86 19.21
N LEU A 2 -12.91 20.66 20.30
CA LEU A 2 -11.81 21.60 20.59
C LEU A 2 -10.44 20.95 20.90
N VAL A 3 -10.43 19.70 21.42
CA VAL A 3 -9.18 18.99 21.77
C VAL A 3 -8.40 18.50 20.53
N LEU A 4 -9.07 18.29 19.39
CA LEU A 4 -8.41 17.86 18.15
C LEU A 4 -7.64 19.00 17.46
N GLY A 5 -7.90 20.26 17.80
CA GLY A 5 -7.22 21.41 17.20
C GLY A 5 -5.83 21.70 17.79
N PHE A 6 -5.52 21.17 18.98
CA PHE A 6 -4.29 21.50 19.72
C PHE A 6 -3.21 20.41 19.70
N THR A 7 -3.55 19.20 19.30
CA THR A 7 -2.54 18.18 19.01
C THR A 7 -1.96 18.49 17.63
N GLY A 8 -0.63 18.58 17.47
CA GLY A 8 -0.02 18.75 16.15
C GLY A 8 -0.42 17.60 15.22
N ILE A 9 -1.49 17.79 14.44
CA ILE A 9 -1.96 16.85 13.43
C ILE A 9 -1.00 16.97 12.25
N ASN A 10 0.19 16.41 12.41
CA ASN A 10 1.19 16.30 11.35
C ASN A 10 0.98 15.02 10.52
N LYS A 11 -0.08 14.24 10.81
CA LYS A 11 -0.42 12.98 10.14
C LYS A 11 -1.89 12.99 9.74
N GLU A 12 -2.17 12.60 8.50
CA GLU A 12 -3.53 12.50 7.92
C GLU A 12 -4.50 11.69 8.79
N SER A 13 -3.98 10.70 9.54
CA SER A 13 -4.76 9.86 10.47
C SER A 13 -5.42 10.64 11.60
N GLY A 14 -4.90 11.82 11.98
CA GLY A 14 -5.49 12.64 13.04
C GLY A 14 -6.79 13.36 12.62
N LEU A 15 -7.10 13.40 11.32
CA LEU A 15 -8.32 14.04 10.79
C LEU A 15 -9.53 13.09 10.75
N ALA A 16 -9.32 11.79 10.95
CA ALA A 16 -10.39 10.79 10.91
C ALA A 16 -11.62 11.13 11.79
N PRO A 17 -11.49 11.70 12.99
CA PRO A 17 -12.65 12.04 13.83
C PRO A 17 -13.54 13.16 13.25
N ILE A 18 -13.05 13.99 12.33
CA ILE A 18 -13.83 15.05 11.66
C ILE A 18 -14.83 14.46 10.65
N LEU A 19 -14.61 13.22 10.19
CA LEU A 19 -15.51 12.57 9.24
C LEU A 19 -16.92 12.33 9.82
N LEU A 20 -17.03 12.03 11.11
CA LEU A 20 -18.31 11.78 11.78
C LEU A 20 -19.26 13.00 11.75
N PRO A 21 -18.85 14.21 12.19
CA PRO A 21 -19.71 15.38 12.10
C PRO A 21 -20.00 15.79 10.66
N LEU A 22 -19.06 15.63 9.73
CA LEU A 22 -19.30 15.89 8.30
C LEU A 22 -20.35 14.95 7.71
N ALA A 23 -20.31 13.66 8.08
CA ALA A 23 -21.31 12.69 7.63
C ALA A 23 -22.72 13.04 8.15
N LEU A 24 -22.83 13.50 9.39
CA LEU A 24 -24.11 13.96 9.97
C LEU A 24 -24.66 15.17 9.21
N ILE A 25 -23.82 16.18 8.93
CA ILE A 25 -24.22 17.36 8.15
C ILE A 25 -24.63 16.94 6.73
N GLY A 26 -23.87 16.03 6.10
CA GLY A 26 -24.16 15.48 4.78
C GLY A 26 -25.50 14.75 4.71
N SER A 27 -25.86 13.99 5.74
CA SER A 27 -27.17 13.30 5.83
C SER A 27 -28.34 14.30 5.84
N ILE A 28 -28.19 15.43 6.51
CA ILE A 28 -29.24 16.46 6.55
C ILE A 28 -29.36 17.12 5.17
N ALA A 29 -28.23 17.44 4.52
CA ALA A 29 -28.22 18.05 3.19
C ALA A 29 -28.82 17.12 2.12
N ALA A 30 -28.62 15.80 2.23
CA ALA A 30 -29.15 14.80 1.31
C ALA A 30 -30.68 14.86 1.16
N THR A 31 -31.40 15.17 2.24
CA THR A 31 -32.88 15.25 2.22
C THR A 31 -33.42 16.48 1.46
N ARG A 32 -32.58 17.49 1.20
CA ARG A 32 -32.96 18.75 0.56
C ARG A 32 -32.69 18.79 -0.94
N ILE A 33 -32.24 17.68 -1.54
CA ILE A 33 -31.85 17.64 -2.95
C ILE A 33 -33.11 17.66 -3.84
N PRO A 34 -33.19 18.58 -4.83
CA PRO A 34 -34.31 18.60 -5.77
C PRO A 34 -34.32 17.33 -6.64
N ARG A 35 -35.52 16.85 -6.99
CA ARG A 35 -35.71 15.57 -7.69
C ARG A 35 -34.86 15.41 -8.96
N GLY A 36 -34.68 16.49 -9.73
CA GLY A 36 -33.85 16.50 -10.93
C GLY A 36 -32.36 16.26 -10.65
N ALA A 37 -31.79 16.98 -9.67
CA ALA A 37 -30.41 16.78 -9.24
C ALA A 37 -30.18 15.39 -8.63
N GLY A 38 -31.16 14.88 -7.88
CA GLY A 38 -31.13 13.51 -7.35
C GLY A 38 -31.04 12.47 -8.47
N ASN A 39 -31.82 12.60 -9.55
CA ASN A 39 -31.77 11.65 -10.66
C ASN A 39 -30.47 11.75 -11.47
N ALA A 40 -29.92 12.96 -11.66
CA ALA A 40 -28.62 13.15 -12.30
C ALA A 40 -27.49 12.50 -11.49
N LEU A 41 -27.48 12.71 -10.16
CA LEU A 41 -26.52 12.08 -9.25
C LEU A 41 -26.61 10.55 -9.26
N TYR A 42 -27.82 9.99 -9.33
CA TYR A 42 -28.03 8.55 -9.46
C TYR A 42 -27.37 7.99 -10.72
N TRP A 43 -27.69 8.57 -11.88
CA TRP A 43 -27.17 8.06 -13.16
C TRP A 43 -25.66 8.23 -13.27
N PHE A 44 -25.14 9.36 -12.79
CA PHE A 44 -23.71 9.58 -12.71
C PHE A 44 -23.01 8.55 -11.82
N ALA A 45 -23.58 8.23 -10.65
CA ALA A 45 -23.05 7.20 -9.76
C ALA A 45 -22.98 5.83 -10.43
N VAL A 46 -24.06 5.44 -11.14
CA VAL A 46 -24.15 4.15 -11.83
C VAL A 46 -23.15 4.06 -12.97
N MET A 47 -23.04 5.09 -13.81
CA MET A 47 -22.09 5.11 -14.93
C MET A 47 -20.63 5.06 -14.43
N THR A 48 -20.32 5.84 -13.40
CA THR A 48 -18.98 5.88 -12.80
C THR A 48 -18.62 4.53 -12.18
N ALA A 49 -19.55 3.91 -11.43
CA ALA A 49 -19.32 2.60 -10.83
C ALA A 49 -19.16 1.51 -11.88
N LEU A 50 -19.95 1.54 -12.96
CA LEU A 50 -19.82 0.61 -14.07
C LEU A 50 -18.44 0.74 -14.73
N PHE A 51 -18.00 1.97 -15.01
CA PHE A 51 -16.69 2.25 -15.60
C PHE A 51 -15.55 1.69 -14.74
N PHE A 52 -15.52 2.01 -13.43
CA PHE A 52 -14.47 1.52 -12.53
C PHE A 52 -14.51 0.01 -12.32
N THR A 53 -15.70 -0.60 -12.31
CA THR A 53 -15.85 -2.06 -12.19
C THR A 53 -15.27 -2.76 -13.41
N ILE A 54 -15.61 -2.28 -14.61
CA ILE A 54 -15.07 -2.81 -15.87
C ILE A 54 -13.56 -2.62 -15.90
N ALA A 55 -13.06 -1.42 -15.56
CA ALA A 55 -11.63 -1.15 -15.50
C ALA A 55 -10.92 -2.10 -14.52
N ALA A 56 -11.44 -2.29 -13.31
CA ALA A 56 -10.86 -3.19 -12.30
C ALA A 56 -10.75 -4.63 -12.82
N TRP A 57 -11.80 -5.14 -13.49
CA TRP A 57 -11.77 -6.46 -14.11
C TRP A 57 -10.81 -6.56 -15.29
N ILE A 58 -10.66 -5.51 -16.10
CA ILE A 58 -9.68 -5.47 -17.20
C ILE A 58 -8.25 -5.48 -16.65
N TYR A 59 -7.93 -4.65 -15.64
CA TYR A 59 -6.62 -4.66 -15.00
C TYR A 59 -6.31 -5.99 -14.32
N PHE A 60 -7.30 -6.59 -13.66
CA PHE A 60 -7.17 -7.93 -13.09
C PHE A 60 -6.91 -8.98 -14.17
N SER A 61 -7.69 -8.97 -15.27
CA SER A 61 -7.50 -9.89 -16.39
C SER A 61 -6.13 -9.74 -17.03
N ALA A 62 -5.66 -8.51 -17.23
CA ALA A 62 -4.35 -8.24 -17.81
C ALA A 62 -3.22 -8.76 -16.90
N SER A 63 -3.35 -8.61 -15.58
CA SER A 63 -2.34 -9.09 -14.64
C SER A 63 -2.38 -10.61 -14.38
N TYR A 64 -3.57 -11.24 -14.41
CA TYR A 64 -3.74 -12.66 -14.08
C TYR A 64 -3.70 -13.58 -15.32
N PHE A 65 -4.43 -13.21 -16.38
CA PHE A 65 -4.52 -13.98 -17.63
C PHE A 65 -3.57 -13.49 -18.73
N GLY A 66 -2.98 -12.31 -18.59
CA GLY A 66 -2.14 -11.70 -19.63
C GLY A 66 -2.93 -11.08 -20.79
N PHE A 67 -4.25 -10.93 -20.66
CA PHE A 67 -5.13 -10.36 -21.68
C PHE A 67 -5.89 -9.14 -21.13
N PRO A 68 -5.91 -7.98 -21.82
CA PRO A 68 -5.28 -7.69 -23.12
C PRO A 68 -3.75 -7.58 -23.09
N GLN A 69 -3.09 -8.00 -24.17
CA GLN A 69 -1.63 -8.18 -24.25
C GLN A 69 -0.84 -6.88 -24.06
N GLU A 70 -1.29 -5.77 -24.65
CA GLU A 70 -0.62 -4.48 -24.52
C GLU A 70 -0.57 -4.01 -23.05
N LEU A 71 -1.69 -4.16 -22.34
CA LEU A 71 -1.76 -3.81 -20.93
C LEU A 71 -0.93 -4.76 -20.07
N SER A 72 -0.97 -6.07 -20.36
CA SER A 72 -0.11 -7.05 -19.69
C SER A 72 1.38 -6.74 -19.86
N ALA A 73 1.81 -6.39 -21.07
CA ALA A 73 3.18 -6.01 -21.36
C ALA A 73 3.58 -4.75 -20.58
N HIS A 74 2.70 -3.74 -20.54
CA HIS A 74 2.92 -2.55 -19.72
C HIS A 74 3.05 -2.90 -18.23
N LEU A 75 2.11 -3.68 -17.68
CA LEU A 75 2.13 -4.09 -16.27
C LEU A 75 3.39 -4.92 -15.93
N SER A 76 3.84 -5.77 -16.86
CA SER A 76 5.05 -6.58 -16.71
C SER A 76 6.33 -5.74 -16.77
N ASN A 77 6.35 -4.69 -17.61
CA ASN A 77 7.44 -3.71 -17.61
C ASN A 77 7.49 -2.92 -16.30
N LEU A 78 6.33 -2.65 -15.68
CA LEU A 78 6.26 -1.99 -14.38
C LEU A 78 6.68 -2.90 -13.22
N GLN A 79 6.55 -4.21 -13.34
CA GLN A 79 6.97 -5.18 -12.32
C GLN A 79 7.38 -6.51 -12.99
N PRO A 80 8.65 -6.65 -13.41
CA PRO A 80 9.15 -7.88 -14.00
C PRO A 80 9.13 -9.00 -12.94
N GLY A 81 8.54 -10.16 -13.30
CA GLY A 81 8.52 -11.33 -12.42
C GLY A 81 7.31 -11.45 -11.48
N TYR A 82 6.27 -10.63 -11.63
CA TYR A 82 5.00 -10.84 -10.92
C TYR A 82 4.44 -12.23 -11.26
N GLN A 83 4.32 -13.09 -10.25
CA GLN A 83 3.71 -14.40 -10.36
C GLN A 83 2.33 -14.37 -9.70
N PRO A 84 1.24 -14.33 -10.49
CA PRO A 84 -0.08 -14.42 -9.93
C PRO A 84 -0.26 -15.80 -9.29
N GLY A 85 -0.26 -15.85 -7.95
CA GLY A 85 -0.56 -17.08 -7.22
C GLY A 85 -1.97 -17.61 -7.52
N ASN A 86 -2.30 -18.80 -7.03
CA ASN A 86 -3.64 -19.36 -7.23
C ASN A 86 -4.70 -18.54 -6.46
N ARG A 87 -5.45 -17.71 -7.18
CA ARG A 87 -6.38 -16.71 -6.62
C ARG A 87 -7.85 -16.96 -6.97
N ILE A 88 -8.22 -18.21 -7.28
CA ILE A 88 -9.59 -18.57 -7.67
C ILE A 88 -10.63 -18.09 -6.65
N ILE A 89 -10.33 -18.19 -5.35
CA ILE A 89 -11.22 -17.71 -4.28
C ILE A 89 -11.50 -16.21 -4.41
N GLY A 90 -10.47 -15.39 -4.64
CA GLY A 90 -10.62 -13.94 -4.82
C GLY A 90 -11.43 -13.59 -6.07
N ILE A 91 -11.26 -14.36 -7.15
CA ILE A 91 -12.06 -14.22 -8.39
C ILE A 91 -13.53 -14.52 -8.11
N LEU A 92 -13.82 -15.62 -7.41
CA LEU A 92 -15.19 -16.03 -7.07
C LEU A 92 -15.88 -14.99 -6.17
N ILE A 93 -15.18 -14.48 -5.15
CA ILE A 93 -15.72 -13.44 -4.27
C ILE A 93 -15.97 -12.16 -5.07
N GLY A 94 -15.01 -11.72 -5.90
CA GLY A 94 -15.17 -10.52 -6.75
C GLY A 94 -16.34 -10.64 -7.72
N ALA A 95 -16.52 -11.81 -8.32
CA ALA A 95 -17.65 -12.10 -9.21
C ALA A 95 -18.99 -12.09 -8.46
N ALA A 96 -19.06 -12.77 -7.30
CA ALA A 96 -20.25 -12.79 -6.46
C ALA A 96 -20.64 -11.38 -5.98
N MET A 97 -19.66 -10.56 -5.60
CA MET A 97 -19.88 -9.16 -5.23
C MET A 97 -20.40 -8.33 -6.41
N SER A 98 -19.84 -8.51 -7.61
CA SER A 98 -20.28 -7.80 -8.83
C SER A 98 -21.73 -8.15 -9.19
N ILE A 99 -22.11 -9.43 -9.08
CA ILE A 99 -23.48 -9.91 -9.29
C ILE A 99 -24.42 -9.33 -8.23
N THR A 100 -24.02 -9.37 -6.95
CA THR A 100 -24.82 -8.84 -5.84
C THR A 100 -25.07 -7.34 -6.02
N TRP A 101 -24.02 -6.59 -6.41
CA TRP A 101 -24.13 -5.17 -6.72
C TRP A 101 -25.12 -4.91 -7.86
N PHE A 102 -25.03 -5.67 -8.96
CA PHE A 102 -25.96 -5.56 -10.08
C PHE A 102 -27.40 -5.81 -9.61
N LEU A 103 -27.66 -6.89 -8.87
CA LEU A 103 -28.98 -7.21 -8.32
C LEU A 103 -29.52 -6.11 -7.38
N LEU A 104 -28.66 -5.51 -6.57
CA LEU A 104 -29.04 -4.41 -5.68
C LEU A 104 -29.49 -3.16 -6.46
N LEU A 105 -28.83 -2.84 -7.57
CA LEU A 105 -29.22 -1.71 -8.42
C LEU A 105 -30.65 -1.85 -8.98
N PHE A 106 -31.04 -3.06 -9.40
CA PHE A 106 -32.38 -3.33 -9.92
C PHE A 106 -33.45 -3.41 -8.83
N ASN A 107 -33.11 -3.89 -7.64
CA ASN A 107 -34.08 -4.10 -6.56
C ASN A 107 -34.29 -2.87 -5.65
N LEU A 108 -33.54 -1.78 -5.84
CA LEU A 108 -33.66 -0.60 -4.98
C LEU A 108 -34.98 0.16 -5.22
N LYS A 109 -35.81 0.24 -4.17
CA LYS A 109 -37.08 1.00 -4.19
C LYS A 109 -36.83 2.49 -4.47
N ARG A 110 -37.76 3.12 -5.21
CA ARG A 110 -37.73 4.56 -5.52
C ARG A 110 -38.04 5.38 -4.26
N ARG A 111 -37.00 5.81 -3.54
CA ARG A 111 -37.06 6.72 -2.39
C ARG A 111 -36.22 7.98 -2.67
N PRO A 112 -36.50 9.13 -2.03
CA PRO A 112 -35.73 10.37 -2.24
C PRO A 112 -34.25 10.22 -1.87
N GLU A 113 -33.92 9.35 -0.93
CA GLU A 113 -32.55 9.07 -0.48
C GLU A 113 -31.76 8.12 -1.40
N ARG A 114 -32.41 7.56 -2.44
CA ARG A 114 -31.86 6.52 -3.31
C ARG A 114 -30.50 6.90 -3.90
N SER A 115 -30.33 8.14 -4.32
CA SER A 115 -29.11 8.60 -4.98
C SER A 115 -27.90 8.59 -4.04
N VAL A 116 -28.09 8.96 -2.77
CA VAL A 116 -27.01 8.98 -1.77
C VAL A 116 -26.66 7.56 -1.33
N VAL A 117 -27.68 6.72 -1.11
CA VAL A 117 -27.47 5.31 -0.77
C VAL A 117 -26.68 4.58 -1.86
N ILE A 118 -27.00 4.82 -3.13
CA ILE A 118 -26.26 4.20 -4.25
C ILE A 118 -24.83 4.71 -4.35
N TRP A 119 -24.59 5.98 -4.07
CA TRP A 119 -23.22 6.50 -3.99
C TRP A 119 -22.40 5.79 -2.92
N ALA A 120 -22.96 5.61 -1.72
CA ALA A 120 -22.30 4.89 -0.64
C ALA A 120 -22.07 3.40 -1.00
N ILE A 121 -23.06 2.74 -1.60
CA ILE A 121 -22.93 1.36 -2.08
C ILE A 121 -21.85 1.27 -3.16
N ASN A 122 -21.81 2.18 -4.12
CA ASN A 122 -20.84 2.15 -5.22
C ASN A 122 -19.41 2.40 -4.72
N LEU A 123 -19.24 3.32 -3.76
CA LEU A 123 -17.93 3.61 -3.19
C LEU A 123 -17.41 2.43 -2.36
N THR A 124 -18.27 1.82 -1.53
CA THR A 124 -17.91 0.63 -0.74
C THR A 124 -17.64 -0.59 -1.61
N PHE A 125 -18.51 -0.87 -2.58
CA PHE A 125 -18.32 -1.96 -3.55
C PHE A 125 -17.05 -1.75 -4.38
N GLY A 126 -16.86 -0.57 -4.96
CA GLY A 126 -15.69 -0.25 -5.77
C GLY A 126 -14.39 -0.39 -4.99
N TRP A 127 -14.35 0.08 -3.74
CA TRP A 127 -13.21 -0.11 -2.86
C TRP A 127 -12.94 -1.59 -2.57
N MET A 128 -13.96 -2.34 -2.17
CA MET A 128 -13.83 -3.77 -1.87
C MET A 128 -13.36 -4.56 -3.09
N LEU A 129 -13.92 -4.28 -4.27
CA LEU A 129 -13.52 -4.92 -5.52
C LEU A 129 -12.05 -4.61 -5.85
N ALA A 130 -11.65 -3.35 -5.68
CA ALA A 130 -10.25 -2.94 -5.87
C ALA A 130 -9.32 -3.67 -4.89
N VAL A 131 -9.69 -3.81 -3.62
CA VAL A 131 -8.88 -4.57 -2.65
C VAL A 131 -8.80 -6.05 -3.05
N ILE A 132 -9.92 -6.70 -3.35
CA ILE A 132 -9.92 -8.14 -3.64
C ILE A 132 -9.16 -8.48 -4.92
N LEU A 133 -9.30 -7.64 -5.96
CA LEU A 133 -8.74 -7.93 -7.28
C LEU A 133 -7.36 -7.29 -7.49
N LEU A 134 -7.16 -6.03 -7.09
CA LEU A 134 -5.96 -5.26 -7.42
C LEU A 134 -4.93 -5.23 -6.28
N PHE A 135 -5.32 -5.46 -5.02
CA PHE A 135 -4.41 -5.28 -3.89
C PHE A 135 -3.15 -6.14 -4.00
N HIS A 136 -3.27 -7.42 -4.39
CA HIS A 136 -2.10 -8.29 -4.48
C HIS A 136 -1.03 -7.76 -5.44
N TRP A 137 -1.44 -7.29 -6.62
CA TRP A 137 -0.49 -6.71 -7.57
C TRP A 137 0.10 -5.38 -7.07
N ILE A 138 -0.69 -4.58 -6.35
CA ILE A 138 -0.21 -3.34 -5.71
C ILE A 138 0.78 -3.66 -4.59
N ASP A 139 0.49 -4.68 -3.79
CA ASP A 139 1.26 -5.09 -2.61
C ASP A 139 2.62 -5.66 -3.03
N GLU A 140 2.68 -6.49 -4.06
CA GLU A 140 3.93 -7.03 -4.61
C GLU A 140 4.89 -5.93 -5.08
N ARG A 141 4.39 -4.76 -5.50
CA ARG A 141 5.26 -3.62 -5.83
C ARG A 141 5.74 -2.84 -4.62
N LYS A 142 4.93 -2.83 -3.56
CA LYS A 142 5.20 -2.01 -2.36
C LYS A 142 5.90 -2.79 -1.26
N THR A 143 5.89 -4.12 -1.33
CA THR A 143 6.46 -4.99 -0.30
C THR A 143 7.97 -4.84 -0.21
N TYR A 144 8.46 -4.84 1.02
CA TYR A 144 9.88 -4.85 1.35
C TYR A 144 10.41 -6.28 1.53
N ALA A 145 9.53 -7.29 1.53
CA ALA A 145 9.88 -8.68 1.76
C ALA A 145 11.03 -9.21 0.88
N PRO A 146 11.03 -9.07 -0.47
CA PRO A 146 12.11 -9.60 -1.29
C PRO A 146 13.45 -8.90 -1.02
N MET A 147 13.42 -7.58 -0.80
CA MET A 147 14.60 -6.79 -0.45
C MET A 147 15.16 -7.24 0.91
N VAL A 148 14.33 -7.33 1.95
CA VAL A 148 14.77 -7.79 3.27
C VAL A 148 15.31 -9.21 3.21
N LYS A 149 14.65 -10.11 2.48
CA LYS A 149 15.14 -11.48 2.28
C LYS A 149 16.52 -11.50 1.63
N SER A 150 16.78 -10.65 0.64
CA SER A 150 18.13 -10.55 0.04
C SER A 150 19.18 -10.00 0.99
N ILE A 151 18.81 -9.10 1.91
CA ILE A 151 19.69 -8.63 2.99
C ILE A 151 20.02 -9.81 3.92
N MET A 152 18.99 -10.55 4.39
CA MET A 152 19.18 -11.66 5.33
C MET A 152 20.08 -12.77 4.79
N LEU A 153 20.10 -12.98 3.47
CA LEU A 153 21.01 -13.95 2.83
C LEU A 153 22.50 -13.56 2.90
N GLN A 154 22.80 -12.29 3.21
CA GLN A 154 24.17 -11.77 3.30
C GLN A 154 24.68 -11.70 4.75
N LEU A 155 23.82 -11.97 5.73
CA LEU A 155 24.20 -11.99 7.13
C LEU A 155 24.74 -13.36 7.53
N ASP A 156 25.74 -13.35 8.41
CA ASP A 156 26.27 -14.57 9.02
C ASP A 156 25.23 -15.16 9.99
N ALA A 157 25.17 -16.48 10.17
CA ALA A 157 24.16 -17.15 11.00
C ALA A 157 24.16 -16.71 12.49
N GLU A 158 25.27 -16.13 12.95
CA GLU A 158 25.46 -15.58 14.29
C GLU A 158 25.55 -14.05 14.17
N HIS A 159 24.38 -13.40 14.09
CA HIS A 159 24.26 -11.95 13.94
C HIS A 159 23.65 -11.33 15.22
N ASP A 160 24.50 -10.80 16.11
CA ASP A 160 24.06 -10.31 17.42
C ASP A 160 23.40 -8.93 17.38
N CYS A 161 23.81 -8.04 16.47
CA CYS A 161 23.26 -6.70 16.39
C CYS A 161 23.41 -6.06 15.01
N ILE A 162 22.34 -5.41 14.56
CA ILE A 162 22.25 -4.68 13.29
C ILE A 162 21.80 -3.25 13.58
N ILE A 163 22.63 -2.29 13.18
CA ILE A 163 22.32 -0.87 13.24
C ILE A 163 21.46 -0.53 12.02
N THR A 164 20.37 0.21 12.20
CA THR A 164 19.54 0.66 11.07
C THR A 164 19.37 2.17 11.10
N GLN A 165 19.86 2.84 10.04
CA GLN A 165 19.67 4.26 9.78
C GLN A 165 18.64 4.43 8.65
N VAL A 166 17.40 4.12 8.97
CA VAL A 166 16.27 4.18 8.04
C VAL A 166 15.08 4.86 8.74
N GLY A 167 14.08 5.29 7.96
CA GLY A 167 12.87 5.87 8.53
C GLY A 167 12.16 4.91 9.50
N PRO A 168 11.39 5.40 10.50
CA PRO A 168 10.76 4.55 11.52
C PRO A 168 9.83 3.46 10.94
N ALA A 169 9.16 3.73 9.83
CA ALA A 169 8.28 2.77 9.17
C ALA A 169 9.08 1.66 8.48
N GLN A 170 10.13 2.04 7.72
CA GLN A 170 11.04 1.10 7.05
C GLN A 170 11.72 0.17 8.05
N ARG A 171 12.16 0.71 9.20
CA ARG A 171 12.75 -0.08 10.28
C ARG A 171 11.81 -1.16 10.79
N GLY A 172 10.54 -0.81 11.05
CA GLY A 172 9.54 -1.79 11.48
C GLY A 172 9.29 -2.89 10.43
N LEU A 173 9.34 -2.54 9.14
CA LEU A 173 9.19 -3.51 8.05
C LEU A 173 10.41 -4.44 7.93
N ILE A 174 11.62 -3.92 8.11
CA ILE A 174 12.85 -4.72 8.12
C ILE A 174 12.83 -5.71 9.31
N GLN A 175 12.45 -5.24 10.50
CA GLN A 175 12.27 -6.11 11.67
C GLN A 175 11.23 -7.21 11.41
N TYR A 176 10.07 -6.83 10.84
CA TYR A 176 8.97 -7.77 10.57
C TYR A 176 9.34 -8.85 9.54
N PHE A 177 9.92 -8.46 8.39
CA PHE A 177 10.27 -9.42 7.33
C PHE A 177 11.59 -10.15 7.57
N GLY A 178 12.51 -9.54 8.30
CA GLY A 178 13.81 -10.13 8.61
C GLY A 178 13.81 -10.97 9.88
N GLY A 179 12.82 -10.80 10.77
CA GLY A 179 12.82 -11.47 12.07
C GLY A 179 13.99 -11.05 12.96
N ILE A 180 14.52 -9.83 12.75
CA ILE A 180 15.68 -9.29 13.44
C ILE A 180 15.30 -8.15 14.37
N GLU A 181 15.99 -8.04 15.50
CA GLU A 181 15.92 -6.84 16.32
C GLU A 181 16.94 -5.82 15.80
N THR A 182 16.44 -4.64 15.43
CA THR A 182 17.28 -3.55 14.91
C THR A 182 17.44 -2.44 15.93
N THR A 183 18.66 -2.02 16.17
CA THR A 183 18.95 -0.88 17.06
C THR A 183 19.07 0.41 16.24
N ASN A 184 18.62 1.52 16.80
CA ASN A 184 18.84 2.83 16.21
C ASN A 184 20.23 3.35 16.60
N ILE A 185 20.95 4.01 15.70
CA ILE A 185 22.24 4.69 15.96
C ILE A 185 22.20 5.51 17.26
N TYR A 186 21.07 6.17 17.58
CA TYR A 186 20.96 7.00 18.79
C TYR A 186 20.96 6.20 20.11
N LEU A 187 20.92 4.87 20.08
CA LEU A 187 20.96 3.98 21.24
C LEU A 187 22.28 3.20 21.37
N ASP A 188 23.26 3.42 20.49
CA ASP A 188 24.62 2.88 20.66
C ASP A 188 25.42 3.69 21.71
N ASN A 189 24.78 3.90 22.87
CA ASN A 189 25.38 4.47 24.06
C ASN A 189 25.77 3.37 25.07
N ASN A 190 25.61 2.09 24.69
CA ASN A 190 25.70 0.95 25.60
C ASN A 190 26.52 -0.22 25.05
N SER A 191 27.67 0.08 24.43
CA SER A 191 28.71 -0.93 24.13
C SER A 191 28.23 -2.15 23.33
N GLN A 192 27.27 -1.99 22.42
CA GLN A 192 26.91 -3.07 21.50
C GLN A 192 27.78 -2.94 20.27
N ASN A 193 28.80 -3.80 20.16
CA ASN A 193 29.73 -3.83 19.05
C ASN A 193 29.05 -4.43 17.81
N CYS A 194 28.06 -3.72 17.25
CA CYS A 194 27.24 -4.22 16.14
C CYS A 194 28.08 -4.31 14.87
N ASN A 195 28.09 -5.49 14.26
CA ASN A 195 28.90 -5.79 13.09
C ASN A 195 28.25 -5.36 11.77
N TYR A 196 26.97 -4.99 11.78
CA TYR A 196 26.22 -4.65 10.57
C TYR A 196 25.51 -3.31 10.68
N LEU A 197 25.43 -2.60 9.55
CA LEU A 197 24.73 -1.33 9.39
C LEU A 197 23.89 -1.36 8.11
N ILE A 198 22.58 -1.12 8.24
CA ILE A 198 21.67 -0.89 7.12
C ILE A 198 21.44 0.63 7.01
N TYR A 199 21.74 1.18 5.85
CA TYR A 199 21.60 2.59 5.54
C TYR A 199 20.61 2.76 4.40
N GLN A 200 19.65 3.69 4.56
CA GLN A 200 18.77 4.12 3.48
C GLN A 200 19.30 5.40 2.85
N ASP A 201 19.41 5.38 1.53
CA ASP A 201 19.91 6.48 0.72
C ASP A 201 18.99 6.71 -0.49
N ARG A 202 19.26 7.77 -1.26
CA ARG A 202 18.64 7.98 -2.57
C ARG A 202 19.51 7.39 -3.67
N GLN A 203 18.92 6.96 -4.77
CA GLN A 203 19.64 6.33 -5.88
C GLN A 203 20.72 7.23 -6.50
N ASP A 204 20.51 8.54 -6.50
CA ASP A 204 21.41 9.54 -7.12
C ASP A 204 22.48 10.09 -6.15
N ASP A 205 22.37 9.78 -4.87
CA ASP A 205 23.38 10.16 -3.90
C ASP A 205 24.59 9.20 -4.03
N ASP A 206 25.80 9.67 -3.75
CA ASP A 206 27.00 8.80 -3.70
C ASP A 206 27.53 8.73 -2.26
N ASN A 207 26.62 8.55 -1.30
CA ASN A 207 26.94 8.53 0.12
C ASN A 207 27.57 7.20 0.52
N HIS A 208 28.87 7.07 0.28
CA HIS A 208 29.68 6.00 0.86
C HIS A 208 30.12 6.38 2.27
N ILE A 209 29.72 5.57 3.26
CA ILE A 209 30.04 5.82 4.68
C ILE A 209 31.56 5.68 4.95
N GLY A 210 32.25 4.86 4.15
CA GLY A 210 33.70 4.63 4.29
C GLY A 210 34.06 3.81 5.54
N ALA A 211 35.37 3.63 5.79
CA ALA A 211 35.86 2.89 6.94
C ALA A 211 35.28 3.45 8.28
N PRO A 212 34.90 2.60 9.24
CA PRO A 212 35.14 1.16 9.34
C PRO A 212 34.10 0.27 8.62
N TRP A 213 33.25 0.83 7.76
CA TRP A 213 32.13 0.11 7.15
C TRP A 213 32.44 -0.28 5.70
N GLU A 214 32.41 -1.58 5.41
CA GLU A 214 32.58 -2.17 4.08
C GLU A 214 31.22 -2.54 3.49
N LEU A 215 30.94 -2.11 2.26
CA LEU A 215 29.67 -2.40 1.57
C LEU A 215 29.66 -3.87 1.13
N ILE A 216 28.71 -4.65 1.66
CA ILE A 216 28.56 -6.07 1.30
C ILE A 216 27.31 -6.35 0.46
N TRP A 217 26.32 -5.45 0.49
CA TRP A 217 25.12 -5.56 -0.32
C TRP A 217 24.50 -4.20 -0.61
N GLU A 218 23.95 -4.08 -1.81
CA GLU A 218 23.19 -2.91 -2.26
C GLU A 218 21.96 -3.38 -3.03
N GLY A 219 20.84 -2.71 -2.81
CA GLY A 219 19.60 -3.01 -3.50
C GLY A 219 18.49 -2.02 -3.15
N GLY A 220 17.30 -2.29 -3.63
CA GLY A 220 16.14 -1.44 -3.41
C GLY A 220 14.85 -2.23 -3.51
N ARG A 221 13.74 -1.54 -3.28
CA ARG A 221 12.42 -2.12 -3.53
C ARG A 221 12.17 -2.16 -5.04
N SER A 222 11.68 -3.28 -5.58
CA SER A 222 11.48 -3.43 -7.03
C SER A 222 10.55 -2.36 -7.65
N GLY A 223 9.54 -1.92 -6.88
CA GLY A 223 8.58 -0.91 -7.32
C GLY A 223 9.02 0.53 -7.12
N ASP A 224 10.23 0.78 -6.59
CA ASP A 224 10.74 2.13 -6.32
C ASP A 224 12.20 2.26 -6.74
N ARG A 225 12.45 3.14 -7.71
CA ARG A 225 13.79 3.32 -8.29
C ARG A 225 14.58 4.42 -7.60
N ASP A 226 13.96 5.15 -6.68
CA ASP A 226 14.57 6.29 -5.98
C ASP A 226 15.09 5.89 -4.61
N GLU A 227 14.43 4.94 -3.93
CA GLU A 227 14.90 4.38 -2.66
C GLU A 227 16.00 3.32 -2.88
N ARG A 228 17.12 3.53 -2.20
CA ARG A 228 18.25 2.59 -2.19
C ARG A 228 18.61 2.21 -0.75
N TYR A 229 18.92 0.94 -0.54
CA TYR A 229 19.34 0.40 0.73
C TYR A 229 20.71 -0.26 0.57
N ARG A 230 21.58 0.00 1.54
CA ARG A 230 22.94 -0.51 1.57
C ARG A 230 23.17 -1.22 2.89
N LEU A 231 23.76 -2.41 2.83
CA LEU A 231 24.19 -3.17 3.99
C LEU A 231 25.71 -3.12 4.06
N TYR A 232 26.20 -2.67 5.20
CA TYR A 232 27.61 -2.60 5.50
C TYR A 232 27.97 -3.60 6.60
N LYS A 233 29.16 -4.19 6.49
CA LYS A 233 29.82 -4.97 7.54
C LYS A 233 30.94 -4.13 8.15
N ARG A 234 31.10 -4.17 9.46
CA ARG A 234 32.21 -3.52 10.16
C ARG A 234 33.49 -4.30 9.87
N ASP A 235 34.49 -3.66 9.27
CA ASP A 235 35.81 -4.27 9.11
C ASP A 235 36.45 -4.38 10.49
N SER A 236 36.58 -5.61 10.98
CA SER A 236 37.33 -5.91 12.20
C SER A 236 38.83 -5.87 11.88
N ARG A 237 39.37 -4.69 11.58
CA ARG A 237 40.81 -4.45 11.67
C ARG A 237 41.11 -3.67 12.94
N PRO A 238 41.29 -4.34 14.09
CA PRO A 238 42.13 -3.78 15.12
C PRO A 238 43.58 -3.82 14.60
N LYS A 239 44.23 -2.67 14.53
CA LYS A 239 45.69 -2.59 14.62
C LYS A 239 46.07 -2.35 16.07
#